data_AF-A0A4Q7QDE6-F1
#
_entry.id   AF-A0A4Q7QDE6-F1
#
_cell.length_a   1.000
_cell.length_b   1.000
_cell.length_c   1.000
_cell.angle_alpha   90.00
_cell.angle_beta   90.00
_cell.angle_gamma   90.00
#
_symmetry.space_group_name_H-M   'P 1'
#
loop_
_entity.id
_entity.type
_entity.pdbx_description
1 polymer ?
#
loop_
_entity_poly.entity_id
_entity_poly.type
_entity_poly.pdbx_seq_one_letter_code
_entity_poly.pdbx_strand_id
1 'polypeptide(L)'
;MADRTRQPNKLLRQARGRMSQGRLADLVSAEIYHATGKEALITAKAVSDWECGWCTWPSADVRHALCRVLQKAEPADLGFYKRRITARQAPDPVSLLDLITGPPSIQSATLCLPAGRSYAGVEVGAHYCQAELPGEGWLMVDPKDAALNRPDRRSMVVVADHEHRYYAFDGRRFVDRAGRRTGPQPISSAAILDDLTVGIIWATTNTDVALLADDARLMSSQARLAHHEGRRTSDVSLSEVPTLNAVASQWLGSRFCARHITRNLDRLSGQPFFWTREKRGEEAASWLLWRHKFDYLRRTSRWFPRMRRGFCISETDVAESPMYERVLLLLAAALMEAFGITVELSAEPEHAEFEGFVLGEEAIVANWLGGSGLWYVDASAPPSRRSMFRAIAGQVSAESLVCEATAEGRLRALADYLNVPWPWFRRRCEELATVGVDDIAHPRSRLLSTQGLNTAIRYVAYINDI
;
A
#
# COMPACT_ATOMS: atom_id res chain seq x y z
N MET A 1 -15.34 32.58 2.99
CA MET A 1 -15.81 32.47 1.59
C MET A 1 -15.80 33.88 0.99
N ALA A 2 -14.79 34.20 0.19
CA ALA A 2 -14.74 35.51 -0.47
C ALA A 2 -15.79 35.55 -1.60
N ASP A 3 -16.67 36.55 -1.52
CA ASP A 3 -17.74 36.86 -2.45
C ASP A 3 -17.16 37.14 -3.85
N ARG A 4 -17.29 36.16 -4.77
CA ARG A 4 -17.07 36.42 -6.19
C ARG A 4 -18.20 37.35 -6.62
N THR A 5 -17.93 38.64 -6.66
CA THR A 5 -18.81 39.69 -7.19
C THR A 5 -19.43 39.21 -8.50
N ARG A 6 -20.70 38.80 -8.41
CA ARG A 6 -21.47 38.26 -9.53
C ARG A 6 -21.72 39.40 -10.49
N GLN A 7 -21.39 39.22 -11.76
CA GLN A 7 -21.68 40.20 -12.79
C GLN A 7 -22.98 39.82 -13.49
N PRO A 8 -24.06 40.62 -13.37
CA PRO A 8 -25.29 40.38 -14.09
C PRO A 8 -25.07 40.42 -15.60
N ASN A 9 -25.69 39.49 -16.33
CA ASN A 9 -25.67 39.48 -17.79
C ASN A 9 -26.64 40.55 -18.34
N LYS A 10 -26.12 41.78 -18.43
CA LYS A 10 -26.87 42.94 -18.93
C LYS A 10 -27.25 42.80 -20.41
N LEU A 11 -26.45 42.10 -21.22
CA LEU A 11 -26.68 41.92 -22.65
C LEU A 11 -27.90 41.04 -22.93
N LEU A 12 -28.01 39.91 -22.22
CA LEU A 12 -29.22 39.07 -22.31
C LEU A 12 -30.46 39.81 -21.85
N ARG A 13 -30.37 40.54 -20.74
CA ARG A 13 -31.49 41.33 -20.20
C ARG A 13 -31.94 42.45 -21.14
N GLN A 14 -30.98 43.10 -21.81
CA GLN A 14 -31.27 44.10 -22.84
C GLN A 14 -31.91 43.47 -24.08
N ALA A 15 -31.39 42.32 -24.55
CA ALA A 15 -31.91 41.63 -25.72
C ALA A 15 -33.34 41.10 -25.51
N ARG A 16 -33.68 40.65 -24.29
CA ARG A 16 -35.07 40.27 -23.93
C ARG A 16 -36.03 41.46 -23.96
N GLY A 17 -35.54 42.67 -23.64
CA GLY A 17 -36.36 43.88 -23.62
C GLY A 17 -37.55 43.77 -22.66
N ARG A 18 -38.77 44.00 -23.17
CA ARG A 18 -40.02 43.95 -22.38
C ARG A 18 -40.64 42.55 -22.29
N MET A 19 -40.11 41.56 -23.01
CA MET A 19 -40.62 40.19 -22.98
C MET A 19 -40.43 39.60 -21.58
N SER A 20 -41.44 38.93 -21.00
CA SER A 20 -41.26 38.30 -19.68
C SER A 20 -40.26 37.13 -19.76
N GLN A 21 -39.61 36.80 -18.64
CA GLN A 21 -38.69 35.65 -18.58
C GLN A 21 -39.41 34.33 -18.92
N GLY A 22 -40.67 34.18 -18.50
CA GLY A 22 -41.51 33.03 -18.87
C GLY A 22 -41.78 32.98 -20.37
N ARG A 23 -42.13 34.11 -20.99
CA ARG A 23 -42.36 34.16 -22.44
C ARG A 23 -41.09 33.84 -23.24
N LEU A 24 -39.93 34.30 -22.79
CA LEU A 24 -38.66 33.95 -23.41
C LEU A 24 -38.35 32.44 -23.26
N ALA A 25 -38.61 31.89 -22.07
CA ALA A 25 -38.40 30.47 -21.80
C ALA A 25 -39.27 29.58 -22.69
N ASP A 26 -40.54 29.93 -22.90
CA ASP A 26 -41.45 29.21 -23.80
C ASP A 26 -40.96 29.24 -25.26
N LEU A 27 -40.58 30.43 -25.75
CA LEU A 27 -40.10 30.60 -27.13
C LEU A 27 -38.79 29.84 -27.38
N VAL A 28 -37.87 29.83 -26.41
CA VAL A 28 -36.61 29.10 -26.51
C VAL A 28 -36.86 27.59 -26.47
N SER A 29 -37.78 27.11 -25.63
CA SER A 29 -38.15 25.70 -25.56
C SER A 29 -38.76 25.23 -26.89
N ALA A 30 -39.67 26.04 -27.46
CA ALA A 30 -40.26 25.78 -28.77
C ALA A 30 -39.20 25.75 -29.89
N GLU A 31 -38.26 26.69 -29.89
CA GLU A 31 -37.19 26.74 -30.89
C GLU A 31 -36.23 25.54 -30.79
N ILE A 32 -35.89 25.09 -29.57
CA ILE A 32 -35.07 23.87 -29.40
C ILE A 32 -35.81 22.66 -29.97
N TYR A 33 -37.11 22.53 -29.68
CA TYR A 33 -37.93 21.46 -30.20
C TYR A 33 -37.99 21.50 -31.74
N HIS A 34 -38.27 22.67 -32.33
CA HIS A 34 -38.31 22.82 -33.80
C HIS A 34 -36.96 22.52 -34.47
N ALA A 35 -35.85 22.92 -33.85
CA ALA A 35 -34.52 22.75 -34.44
C ALA A 35 -33.94 21.34 -34.25
N THR A 36 -34.34 20.61 -33.21
CA THR A 36 -33.67 19.36 -32.82
C THR A 36 -34.59 18.16 -32.63
N GLY A 37 -35.91 18.36 -32.60
CA GLY A 37 -36.90 17.33 -32.27
C GLY A 37 -36.90 16.89 -30.81
N LYS A 38 -36.13 17.56 -29.93
CA LYS A 38 -36.02 17.22 -28.51
C LYS A 38 -36.88 18.13 -27.65
N GLU A 39 -37.60 17.54 -26.70
CA GLU A 39 -38.27 18.30 -25.64
C GLU A 39 -37.23 18.81 -24.65
N ALA A 40 -37.01 20.13 -24.64
CA ALA A 40 -36.16 20.81 -23.69
C ALA A 40 -36.97 21.90 -22.97
N LEU A 41 -37.31 21.66 -21.71
CA LEU A 41 -38.07 22.63 -20.91
C LEU A 41 -37.13 23.69 -20.32
N ILE A 42 -37.07 24.85 -20.96
CA ILE A 42 -36.49 26.04 -20.37
C ILE A 42 -37.54 26.70 -19.48
N THR A 43 -37.15 27.09 -18.28
CA THR A 43 -38.04 27.73 -17.30
C THR A 43 -37.71 29.21 -17.15
N ALA A 44 -38.68 30.01 -16.70
CA ALA A 44 -38.45 31.42 -16.34
C ALA A 44 -37.29 31.58 -15.34
N LYS A 45 -37.13 30.62 -14.43
CA LYS A 45 -36.03 30.56 -13.48
C LYS A 45 -34.67 30.42 -14.17
N ALA A 46 -34.54 29.53 -15.16
CA ALA A 46 -33.30 29.37 -15.91
C ALA A 46 -32.88 30.67 -16.61
N VAL A 47 -33.86 31.39 -17.20
CA VAL A 47 -33.62 32.71 -17.80
C VAL A 47 -33.16 33.72 -16.75
N SER A 48 -33.81 33.76 -15.58
CA SER A 48 -33.38 34.61 -14.46
C SER A 48 -31.96 34.28 -13.99
N ASP A 49 -31.63 33.00 -13.91
CA ASP A 49 -30.31 32.54 -13.48
C ASP A 49 -29.23 32.97 -14.50
N TRP A 50 -29.53 33.01 -15.80
CA TRP A 50 -28.63 33.57 -16.82
C TRP A 50 -28.49 35.09 -16.71
N GLU A 51 -29.59 35.83 -16.54
CA GLU A 51 -29.58 37.30 -16.42
C GLU A 51 -28.85 37.78 -15.17
N CYS A 52 -28.99 37.06 -14.06
CA CYS A 52 -28.30 37.35 -12.80
C CYS A 52 -26.86 36.83 -12.77
N GLY A 53 -26.39 36.11 -13.80
CA GLY A 53 -25.03 35.60 -13.89
C GLY A 53 -24.75 34.36 -13.05
N TRP A 54 -25.79 33.64 -12.59
CA TRP A 54 -25.65 32.35 -11.89
C TRP A 54 -25.16 31.24 -12.81
N CYS A 55 -25.56 31.28 -14.09
CA CYS A 55 -25.02 30.41 -15.13
C CYS A 55 -24.58 31.27 -16.31
N THR A 56 -23.29 31.21 -16.63
CA THR A 56 -22.67 32.08 -17.66
C THR A 56 -22.53 31.39 -19.01
N TRP A 57 -22.87 30.10 -19.11
CA TRP A 57 -22.65 29.30 -20.32
C TRP A 57 -23.65 28.12 -20.41
N PRO A 58 -24.89 28.36 -20.90
CA PRO A 58 -25.86 27.29 -21.12
C PRO A 58 -25.44 26.35 -22.27
N SER A 59 -26.16 25.24 -22.50
CA SER A 59 -25.83 24.27 -23.55
C SER A 59 -25.87 24.87 -24.96
N ALA A 60 -25.25 24.21 -25.94
CA ALA A 60 -25.16 24.72 -27.31
C ALA A 60 -26.54 24.95 -27.94
N ASP A 61 -27.45 23.99 -27.79
CA ASP A 61 -28.81 24.06 -28.32
C ASP A 61 -29.57 25.27 -27.74
N VAL A 62 -29.43 25.50 -26.43
CA VAL A 62 -30.05 26.63 -25.74
C VAL A 62 -29.46 27.96 -26.21
N ARG A 63 -28.14 28.06 -26.38
CA ARG A 63 -27.50 29.28 -26.89
C ARG A 63 -27.96 29.60 -28.31
N HIS A 64 -28.00 28.60 -29.18
CA HIS A 64 -28.45 28.79 -30.57
C HIS A 64 -29.94 29.17 -30.64
N ALA A 65 -30.78 28.56 -29.81
CA ALA A 65 -32.19 28.92 -29.73
C ALA A 65 -32.39 30.35 -29.19
N LEU A 66 -31.64 30.75 -28.16
CA LEU A 66 -31.65 32.13 -27.65
C LEU A 66 -31.22 33.15 -28.71
N CYS A 67 -30.16 32.85 -29.47
CA CYS A 67 -29.73 33.69 -30.59
C CYS A 67 -30.82 33.84 -31.65
N ARG A 68 -31.50 32.75 -32.02
CA ARG A 68 -32.59 32.79 -33.00
C ARG A 68 -33.82 33.55 -32.51
N VAL A 69 -34.27 33.28 -31.29
CA VAL A 69 -35.45 33.94 -30.68
C VAL A 69 -35.22 35.44 -30.46
N LEU A 70 -34.00 35.83 -30.06
CA LEU A 70 -33.64 37.22 -29.78
C LEU A 70 -32.94 37.93 -30.95
N GLN A 71 -32.87 37.28 -32.12
CA GLN A 71 -32.28 37.79 -33.36
C GLN A 71 -30.85 38.32 -33.18
N LYS A 72 -29.98 37.49 -32.59
CA LYS A 72 -28.55 37.75 -32.42
C LYS A 72 -27.73 36.77 -33.23
N ALA A 73 -26.62 37.27 -33.80
CA ALA A 73 -25.77 36.46 -34.67
C ALA A 73 -25.00 35.41 -33.86
N GLU A 74 -24.49 35.80 -32.68
CA GLU A 74 -23.66 34.92 -31.86
C GLU A 74 -24.05 34.94 -30.39
N PRO A 75 -23.76 33.86 -29.63
CA PRO A 75 -24.02 33.82 -28.18
C PRO A 75 -23.27 34.91 -27.39
N ALA A 76 -22.15 35.41 -27.92
CA ALA A 76 -21.39 36.51 -27.33
C ALA A 76 -22.19 37.82 -27.30
N ASP A 77 -23.06 38.05 -28.31
CA ASP A 77 -23.95 39.22 -28.36
C ASP A 77 -25.01 39.20 -27.25
N LEU A 78 -25.26 38.02 -26.67
CA LEU A 78 -26.12 37.79 -25.51
C LEU A 78 -25.34 37.72 -24.20
N GLY A 79 -24.04 38.03 -24.22
CA GLY A 79 -23.17 38.02 -23.03
C GLY A 79 -22.79 36.62 -22.53
N PHE A 80 -22.98 35.58 -23.34
CA PHE A 80 -22.45 34.26 -23.03
C PHE A 80 -21.00 34.20 -23.51
N TYR A 81 -20.08 33.84 -22.61
CA TYR A 81 -18.68 33.57 -22.96
C TYR A 81 -18.24 32.23 -22.39
N LYS A 82 -17.50 31.45 -23.19
CA LYS A 82 -16.88 30.21 -22.71
C LYS A 82 -15.76 30.60 -21.76
N ARG A 83 -16.07 30.75 -20.49
CA ARG A 83 -15.08 30.98 -19.45
C ARG A 83 -14.11 29.80 -19.52
N ARG A 84 -12.85 30.04 -19.94
CA ARG A 84 -11.78 29.07 -19.74
C ARG A 84 -11.70 28.86 -18.24
N ILE A 85 -12.32 27.78 -17.76
CA ILE A 85 -11.86 27.13 -16.55
C ILE A 85 -10.50 26.60 -16.99
N THR A 86 -9.45 27.39 -16.76
CA THR A 86 -8.13 26.79 -16.59
C THR A 86 -8.38 25.77 -15.49
N ALA A 87 -8.44 24.49 -15.86
CA ALA A 87 -8.36 23.44 -14.86
C ALA A 87 -7.12 23.81 -14.07
N ARG A 88 -7.31 24.21 -12.81
CA ARG A 88 -6.19 24.44 -11.91
C ARG A 88 -5.40 23.13 -12.02
N GLN A 89 -4.21 23.18 -12.62
CA GLN A 89 -3.35 22.01 -12.73
C GLN A 89 -3.33 21.43 -11.32
N ALA A 90 -3.84 20.19 -11.19
CA ALA A 90 -3.76 19.54 -9.90
C ALA A 90 -2.27 19.56 -9.53
N PRO A 91 -1.91 20.04 -8.33
CA PRO A 91 -0.51 20.05 -7.93
C PRO A 91 0.07 18.65 -8.12
N ASP A 92 1.31 18.59 -8.61
CA ASP A 92 1.97 17.31 -8.87
C ASP A 92 1.91 16.42 -7.62
N PRO A 93 1.77 15.10 -7.78
CA PRO A 93 1.74 14.20 -6.65
C PRO A 93 3.01 14.35 -5.80
N VAL A 94 2.85 14.31 -4.47
CA VAL A 94 3.97 14.37 -3.52
C VAL A 94 4.41 12.94 -3.21
N SER A 95 5.72 12.66 -3.18
CA SER A 95 6.21 11.34 -2.74
C SER A 95 6.07 11.19 -1.22
N LEU A 96 5.66 10.01 -0.75
CA LEU A 96 5.68 9.68 0.68
C LEU A 96 7.08 9.84 1.29
N LEU A 97 8.13 9.57 0.50
CA LEU A 97 9.52 9.70 0.97
C LEU A 97 9.93 11.17 1.21
N ASP A 98 9.36 12.10 0.44
CA ASP A 98 9.67 13.53 0.58
C ASP A 98 9.16 14.07 1.92
N LEU A 99 8.08 13.49 2.45
CA LEU A 99 7.53 13.87 3.76
C LEU A 99 8.46 13.51 4.94
N ILE A 100 9.42 12.60 4.75
CA ILE A 100 10.42 12.25 5.77
C ILE A 100 11.53 13.32 5.80
N THR A 101 11.89 13.87 4.63
CA THR A 101 13.06 14.75 4.48
C THR A 101 12.76 16.23 4.71
N GLY A 102 11.48 16.63 4.69
CA GLY A 102 11.05 17.97 5.05
C GLY A 102 9.66 18.32 4.54
N PRO A 103 9.17 19.54 4.82
CA PRO A 103 7.86 19.98 4.36
C PRO A 103 7.83 20.08 2.83
N PRO A 104 6.83 19.49 2.14
CA PRO A 104 6.69 19.67 0.70
C PRO A 104 6.32 21.13 0.41
N SER A 105 6.85 21.66 -0.70
CA SER A 105 6.57 23.03 -1.15
C SER A 105 5.08 23.25 -1.49
N ILE A 106 4.35 22.17 -1.80
CA ILE A 106 2.92 22.18 -2.12
C ILE A 106 2.27 20.92 -1.54
N GLN A 107 1.18 21.08 -0.77
CA GLN A 107 0.35 19.97 -0.32
C GLN A 107 -0.54 19.50 -1.48
N SER A 108 -0.21 18.35 -2.07
CA SER A 108 -1.01 17.72 -3.12
C SER A 108 -2.16 16.91 -2.56
N ALA A 109 -3.28 16.79 -3.28
CA ALA A 109 -4.37 15.90 -2.89
C ALA A 109 -4.04 14.40 -3.13
N THR A 110 -2.87 14.12 -3.69
CA THR A 110 -2.38 12.77 -4.01
C THR A 110 -0.99 12.57 -3.42
N LEU A 111 -0.79 11.41 -2.78
CA LEU A 111 0.50 10.93 -2.32
C LEU A 111 0.93 9.73 -3.16
N CYS A 112 2.16 9.75 -3.64
CA CYS A 112 2.77 8.65 -4.38
C CYS A 112 3.63 7.81 -3.45
N LEU A 113 3.37 6.50 -3.44
CA LEU A 113 4.26 5.52 -2.87
C LEU A 113 5.17 4.98 -3.98
N PRO A 114 6.49 4.95 -3.76
CA PRO A 114 7.43 4.58 -4.81
C PRO A 114 7.23 3.12 -5.25
N ALA A 115 7.55 2.88 -6.52
CA ALA A 115 7.70 1.54 -7.07
C ALA A 115 8.91 0.82 -6.44
N GLY A 116 8.96 -0.50 -6.63
CA GLY A 116 10.09 -1.35 -6.27
C GLY A 116 10.40 -2.31 -7.40
N ARG A 117 10.93 -3.50 -7.09
CA ARG A 117 11.23 -4.53 -8.09
C ARG A 117 9.96 -5.20 -8.61
N SER A 118 9.05 -5.54 -7.71
CA SER A 118 7.77 -6.18 -8.02
C SER A 118 6.59 -5.22 -7.79
N TYR A 119 6.79 -4.19 -6.97
CA TYR A 119 5.80 -3.16 -6.73
C TYR A 119 5.77 -2.14 -7.87
N ALA A 120 4.58 -1.89 -8.43
CA ALA A 120 4.40 -0.91 -9.49
C ALA A 120 4.37 0.55 -9.00
N GLY A 121 4.34 0.76 -7.68
CA GLY A 121 4.02 2.05 -7.08
C GLY A 121 2.51 2.27 -7.00
N VAL A 122 2.08 3.13 -6.08
CA VAL A 122 0.65 3.40 -5.84
C VAL A 122 0.42 4.88 -5.56
N GLU A 123 -0.61 5.43 -6.17
CA GLU A 123 -1.16 6.74 -5.80
C GLU A 123 -2.30 6.57 -4.80
N VAL A 124 -2.27 7.31 -3.71
CA VAL A 124 -3.33 7.36 -2.69
C VAL A 124 -3.81 8.79 -2.50
N GLY A 125 -5.09 8.96 -2.17
CA GLY A 125 -5.60 10.28 -1.79
C GLY A 125 -4.95 10.76 -0.50
N ALA A 126 -4.57 12.02 -0.43
CA ALA A 126 -3.91 12.59 0.75
C ALA A 126 -4.76 13.72 1.33
N HIS A 127 -5.05 13.63 2.63
CA HIS A 127 -5.78 14.66 3.36
C HIS A 127 -4.86 15.23 4.42
N TYR A 128 -4.43 16.47 4.19
CA TYR A 128 -3.52 17.15 5.10
C TYR A 128 -4.30 17.85 6.21
N CYS A 129 -3.93 17.58 7.45
CA CYS A 129 -4.47 18.23 8.63
C CYS A 129 -3.33 18.91 9.40
N GLN A 130 -3.64 20.03 10.03
CA GLN A 130 -2.75 20.63 11.02
C GLN A 130 -3.20 20.14 12.40
N ALA A 131 -2.26 19.67 13.21
CA ALA A 131 -2.57 19.36 14.60
C ALA A 131 -2.73 20.66 15.40
N GLU A 132 -3.78 20.72 16.20
CA GLU A 132 -3.92 21.73 17.25
C GLU A 132 -3.30 21.21 18.55
N LEU A 133 -2.68 22.09 19.32
CA LEU A 133 -2.15 21.81 20.66
C LEU A 133 -3.09 22.40 21.71
N PRO A 134 -4.10 21.67 22.20
CA PRO A 134 -4.97 22.17 23.27
C PRO A 134 -4.33 22.12 24.67
N GLY A 135 -3.07 21.68 24.81
CA GLY A 135 -2.32 21.61 26.07
C GLY A 135 -0.94 20.95 25.91
N GLU A 136 -0.21 20.72 27.01
CA GLU A 136 1.10 20.03 26.98
C GLU A 136 0.97 18.59 26.44
N GLY A 137 1.65 18.32 25.32
CA GLY A 137 1.90 16.96 24.81
C GLY A 137 0.78 16.30 24.00
N TRP A 138 -0.39 16.93 23.83
CA TRP A 138 -1.50 16.34 23.06
C TRP A 138 -1.66 17.03 21.71
N LEU A 139 -1.38 16.31 20.63
CA LEU A 139 -1.71 16.73 19.26
C LEU A 139 -3.14 16.29 18.95
N MET A 140 -4.02 17.22 18.61
CA MET A 140 -5.43 16.95 18.35
C MET A 140 -5.83 17.33 16.93
N VAL A 141 -6.66 16.49 16.28
CA VAL A 141 -7.18 16.74 14.92
C VAL A 141 -8.69 16.62 14.87
N ASP A 142 -9.37 17.59 14.25
CA ASP A 142 -10.81 17.56 14.01
C ASP A 142 -11.12 16.86 12.66
N PRO A 143 -11.80 15.69 12.67
CA PRO A 143 -12.05 14.90 11.47
C PRO A 143 -13.15 15.53 10.61
N LYS A 144 -12.78 16.46 9.72
CA LYS A 144 -13.72 17.09 8.77
C LYS A 144 -13.48 16.63 7.34
N ASP A 145 -13.77 15.38 7.00
CA ASP A 145 -13.94 15.04 5.58
C ASP A 145 -14.71 13.74 5.32
N ALA A 146 -15.81 13.83 4.57
CA ALA A 146 -16.57 12.65 4.10
C ALA A 146 -15.81 11.85 3.03
N ALA A 147 -14.81 12.45 2.36
CA ALA A 147 -14.03 11.80 1.30
C ALA A 147 -13.09 10.68 1.82
N LEU A 148 -12.79 10.68 3.12
CA LEU A 148 -11.90 9.71 3.76
C LEU A 148 -12.49 8.29 3.87
N ASN A 149 -13.81 8.14 3.78
CA ASN A 149 -14.52 6.86 3.95
C ASN A 149 -14.80 6.12 2.64
N ARG A 150 -14.24 6.57 1.52
CA ARG A 150 -14.52 5.97 0.20
C ARG A 150 -13.94 4.55 0.08
N PRO A 151 -14.75 3.51 -0.15
CA PRO A 151 -14.25 2.14 -0.29
C PRO A 151 -13.47 1.93 -1.60
N ASP A 152 -13.78 2.72 -2.63
CA ASP A 152 -13.20 2.61 -3.97
C ASP A 152 -11.79 3.20 -4.09
N ARG A 153 -11.33 3.97 -3.09
CA ARG A 153 -10.02 4.64 -3.12
C ARG A 153 -9.28 4.48 -1.81
N ARG A 154 -7.96 4.32 -1.86
CA ARG A 154 -7.12 4.39 -0.67
C ARG A 154 -6.80 5.86 -0.39
N SER A 155 -6.97 6.25 0.86
CA SER A 155 -6.70 7.60 1.33
C SER A 155 -5.87 7.53 2.60
N MET A 156 -5.05 8.56 2.81
CA MET A 156 -4.24 8.75 3.99
C MET A 156 -4.54 10.11 4.60
N VAL A 157 -4.58 10.15 5.92
CA VAL A 157 -4.56 11.41 6.67
C VAL A 157 -3.12 11.68 7.05
N VAL A 158 -2.60 12.82 6.59
CA VAL A 158 -1.26 13.30 6.92
C VAL A 158 -1.41 14.48 7.85
N VAL A 159 -0.98 14.31 9.10
CA VAL A 159 -1.05 15.37 10.11
C VAL A 159 0.34 15.99 10.24
N ALA A 160 0.43 17.31 10.14
CA ALA A 160 1.64 18.05 10.47
C ALA A 160 1.53 18.66 11.87
N ASP A 161 2.58 18.56 12.67
CA ASP A 161 2.72 19.32 13.90
C ASP A 161 3.41 20.67 13.67
N HIS A 162 3.59 21.41 14.76
CA HIS A 162 4.23 22.73 14.81
C HIS A 162 5.74 22.70 14.53
N GLU A 163 6.39 21.53 14.65
CA GLU A 163 7.79 21.30 14.32
C GLU A 163 7.95 20.75 12.90
N HIS A 164 6.88 20.76 12.10
CA HIS A 164 6.82 20.18 10.76
C HIS A 164 7.15 18.68 10.69
N ARG A 165 6.93 17.95 11.78
CA ARG A 165 6.91 16.48 11.76
C ARG A 165 5.57 16.01 11.23
N TYR A 166 5.62 14.99 10.40
CA TYR A 166 4.44 14.42 9.77
C TYR A 166 4.04 13.11 10.45
N TYR A 167 2.75 12.89 10.57
CA TYR A 167 2.15 11.66 11.08
C TYR A 167 1.17 11.13 10.05
N ALA A 168 1.14 9.81 9.84
CA ALA A 168 0.32 9.21 8.81
C ALA A 168 -0.65 8.17 9.36
N PHE A 169 -1.89 8.23 8.89
CA PHE A 169 -2.96 7.30 9.25
C PHE A 169 -3.70 6.80 8.01
N ASP A 170 -4.18 5.57 8.08
CA ASP A 170 -5.13 5.05 7.10
C ASP A 170 -6.45 5.84 7.20
N GLY A 171 -6.88 6.44 6.09
CA GLY A 171 -7.99 7.39 6.11
C GLY A 171 -9.30 6.79 6.60
N ARG A 172 -9.59 5.53 6.26
CA ARG A 172 -10.80 4.84 6.70
C ARG A 172 -10.72 4.54 8.20
N ARG A 173 -9.57 4.08 8.69
CA ARG A 173 -9.36 3.83 10.12
C ARG A 173 -9.45 5.10 10.95
N PHE A 174 -8.90 6.20 10.43
CA PHE A 174 -8.96 7.51 11.07
C PHE A 174 -10.41 7.99 11.27
N VAL A 175 -11.27 7.80 10.26
CA VAL A 175 -12.70 8.16 10.36
C VAL A 175 -13.50 7.14 11.16
N ASP A 176 -13.22 5.84 11.05
CA ASP A 176 -13.87 4.83 11.90
C ASP A 176 -13.61 5.10 13.40
N ARG A 177 -12.40 5.59 13.73
CA ARG A 177 -12.06 6.06 15.07
C ARG A 177 -12.79 7.36 15.42
N ALA A 178 -13.00 8.27 14.45
CA ALA A 178 -13.78 9.50 14.61
C ALA A 178 -15.23 9.20 14.97
N GLY A 179 -15.87 8.27 14.26
CA GLY A 179 -17.27 7.93 14.50
C GLY A 179 -17.54 7.38 15.90
N ARG A 180 -16.50 6.93 16.61
CA ARG A 180 -16.58 6.42 17.99
C ARG A 180 -16.34 7.49 19.06
N ARG A 181 -15.86 8.69 18.69
CA ARG A 181 -15.50 9.76 19.63
C ARG A 181 -16.11 11.09 19.19
N THR A 182 -16.77 11.80 20.10
CA THR A 182 -17.21 13.17 19.86
C THR A 182 -16.06 14.14 20.18
N GLY A 183 -15.54 14.84 19.17
CA GLY A 183 -14.52 15.88 19.33
C GLY A 183 -13.14 15.55 18.72
N PRO A 184 -12.13 16.42 18.94
CA PRO A 184 -10.80 16.27 18.38
C PRO A 184 -10.12 14.95 18.81
N GLN A 185 -9.31 14.36 17.93
CA GLN A 185 -8.66 13.07 18.16
C GLN A 185 -7.19 13.21 18.53
N PRO A 186 -6.70 12.48 19.56
CA PRO A 186 -5.27 12.45 19.87
C PRO A 186 -4.50 11.72 18.77
N ILE A 187 -3.37 12.30 18.39
CA ILE A 187 -2.38 11.74 17.47
C ILE A 187 -1.31 11.03 18.29
N SER A 188 -1.12 9.74 18.02
CA SER A 188 -0.07 8.95 18.68
C SER A 188 1.29 9.25 18.05
N SER A 189 2.33 9.40 18.90
CA SER A 189 3.71 9.53 18.43
C SER A 189 4.16 8.33 17.60
N ALA A 190 3.53 7.17 17.80
CA ALA A 190 3.78 5.96 17.04
C ALA A 190 3.53 6.13 15.53
N ALA A 191 2.65 7.05 15.13
CA ALA A 191 2.30 7.31 13.74
C ALA A 191 3.22 8.32 13.02
N ILE A 192 4.28 8.80 13.68
CA ILE A 192 5.25 9.70 13.05
C ILE A 192 5.86 9.04 11.81
N LEU A 193 5.96 9.79 10.72
CA LEU A 193 6.59 9.36 9.47
C LEU A 193 8.12 9.32 9.64
N ASP A 194 8.65 8.12 9.56
CA ASP A 194 10.05 7.74 9.57
C ASP A 194 10.22 6.47 8.71
N ASP A 195 11.44 5.96 8.56
CA ASP A 195 11.69 4.77 7.74
C ASP A 195 10.90 3.52 8.19
N LEU A 196 10.59 3.38 9.49
CA LEU A 196 9.81 2.26 9.99
C LEU A 196 8.35 2.33 9.54
N THR A 197 7.69 3.46 9.79
CA THR A 197 6.29 3.67 9.41
C THR A 197 6.14 3.77 7.90
N VAL A 198 7.08 4.38 7.19
CA VAL A 198 7.10 4.40 5.72
C VAL A 198 7.26 3.00 5.16
N GLY A 199 8.15 2.18 5.69
CA GLY A 199 8.28 0.77 5.27
C GLY A 199 6.96 0.01 5.41
N ILE A 200 6.28 0.19 6.55
CA ILE A 200 4.97 -0.42 6.83
C ILE A 200 3.91 0.05 5.82
N ILE A 201 3.80 1.36 5.59
CA ILE A 201 2.80 1.97 4.68
C ILE A 201 3.09 1.54 3.23
N TRP A 202 4.34 1.61 2.81
CA TRP A 202 4.82 1.26 1.48
C TRP A 202 4.53 -0.21 1.15
N ALA A 203 4.98 -1.13 1.99
CA ALA A 203 4.80 -2.56 1.75
C ALA A 203 3.33 -2.97 1.80
N THR A 204 2.58 -2.46 2.79
CA THR A 204 1.16 -2.78 2.94
C THR A 204 0.37 -2.27 1.75
N THR A 205 0.52 -1.00 1.39
CA THR A 205 -0.27 -0.38 0.32
C THR A 205 0.00 -1.00 -1.05
N ASN A 206 1.28 -1.17 -1.41
CA ASN A 206 1.64 -1.75 -2.71
C ASN A 206 1.14 -3.20 -2.83
N THR A 207 1.37 -4.01 -1.80
CA THR A 207 0.91 -5.41 -1.81
C THR A 207 -0.61 -5.50 -1.84
N ASP A 208 -1.30 -4.66 -1.06
CA ASP A 208 -2.75 -4.67 -0.95
C ASP A 208 -3.41 -4.32 -2.29
N VAL A 209 -2.97 -3.23 -2.93
CA VAL A 209 -3.48 -2.80 -4.23
C VAL A 209 -3.18 -3.85 -5.31
N ALA A 210 -1.97 -4.39 -5.35
CA ALA A 210 -1.60 -5.40 -6.35
C ALA A 210 -2.43 -6.69 -6.21
N LEU A 211 -2.67 -7.17 -4.98
CA LEU A 211 -3.50 -8.36 -4.76
C LEU A 211 -4.98 -8.11 -5.03
N LEU A 212 -5.50 -6.93 -4.71
CA LEU A 212 -6.89 -6.56 -5.01
C LEU A 212 -7.14 -6.43 -6.51
N ALA A 213 -6.17 -5.88 -7.26
CA ALA A 213 -6.28 -5.73 -8.72
C ALA A 213 -6.46 -7.07 -9.44
N ASP A 214 -5.92 -8.16 -8.88
CA ASP A 214 -5.99 -9.50 -9.46
C ASP A 214 -6.80 -10.53 -8.64
N ASP A 215 -7.60 -10.15 -7.63
CA ASP A 215 -8.26 -11.12 -6.72
C ASP A 215 -9.04 -12.21 -7.46
N ALA A 216 -9.84 -11.83 -8.48
CA ALA A 216 -10.58 -12.79 -9.31
C ALA A 216 -9.66 -13.69 -10.16
N ARG A 217 -8.61 -13.13 -10.77
CA ARG A 217 -7.65 -13.89 -11.60
C ARG A 217 -6.79 -14.81 -10.75
N LEU A 218 -6.46 -14.39 -9.53
CA LEU A 218 -5.72 -15.15 -8.56
C LEU A 218 -6.56 -16.35 -8.09
N MET A 219 -7.86 -16.16 -7.86
CA MET A 219 -8.78 -17.26 -7.55
C MET A 219 -8.88 -18.28 -8.69
N SER A 220 -9.04 -17.84 -9.94
CA SER A 220 -9.11 -18.77 -11.09
C SER A 220 -7.78 -19.50 -11.32
N SER A 221 -6.66 -18.80 -11.15
CA SER A 221 -5.31 -19.38 -11.30
C SER A 221 -5.04 -20.45 -10.24
N GLN A 222 -5.47 -20.23 -9.00
CA GLN A 222 -5.41 -21.26 -7.96
C GLN A 222 -6.20 -22.51 -8.34
N ALA A 223 -7.44 -22.35 -8.82
CA ALA A 223 -8.29 -23.47 -9.22
C ALA A 223 -7.67 -24.25 -10.39
N ARG A 224 -7.17 -23.55 -11.40
CA ARG A 224 -6.51 -24.14 -12.57
C ARG A 224 -5.27 -24.93 -12.20
N LEU A 225 -4.43 -24.40 -11.31
CA LEU A 225 -3.17 -25.04 -10.92
C LEU A 225 -3.33 -26.06 -9.76
N ALA A 226 -4.55 -26.28 -9.27
CA ALA A 226 -4.82 -27.20 -8.17
C ALA A 226 -4.38 -28.65 -8.47
N HIS A 227 -4.33 -29.05 -9.74
CA HIS A 227 -3.88 -30.37 -10.16
C HIS A 227 -2.36 -30.63 -9.95
N HIS A 228 -1.58 -29.58 -9.66
CA HIS A 228 -0.19 -29.71 -9.20
C HIS A 228 -0.10 -29.98 -7.70
N GLU A 229 -1.17 -29.72 -6.92
CA GLU A 229 -1.22 -30.09 -5.51
C GLU A 229 -1.13 -31.63 -5.39
N GLY A 230 -0.55 -32.12 -4.30
CA GLY A 230 -0.31 -33.56 -4.10
C GLY A 230 1.01 -34.06 -4.68
N ARG A 231 1.53 -33.47 -5.76
CA ARG A 231 2.78 -33.93 -6.40
C ARG A 231 4.00 -33.74 -5.49
N ARG A 232 4.93 -34.72 -5.55
CA ARG A 232 6.24 -34.66 -4.88
C ARG A 232 7.21 -33.70 -5.56
N THR A 233 7.09 -33.56 -6.87
CA THR A 233 7.88 -32.63 -7.67
C THR A 233 6.94 -31.86 -8.58
N SER A 234 7.13 -30.56 -8.69
CA SER A 234 6.38 -29.71 -9.62
C SER A 234 7.20 -28.50 -10.01
N ASP A 235 7.19 -28.22 -11.30
CA ASP A 235 7.78 -27.02 -11.91
C ASP A 235 6.70 -26.36 -12.75
N VAL A 236 6.45 -25.07 -12.50
CA VAL A 236 5.41 -24.30 -13.18
C VAL A 236 6.00 -22.98 -13.64
N SER A 237 5.87 -22.70 -14.94
CA SER A 237 6.32 -21.46 -15.57
C SER A 237 5.38 -20.28 -15.26
N LEU A 238 5.92 -19.06 -15.26
CA LEU A 238 5.12 -17.83 -15.21
C LEU A 238 4.16 -17.71 -16.41
N SER A 239 4.48 -18.34 -17.55
CA SER A 239 3.62 -18.38 -18.74
C SER A 239 2.27 -19.06 -18.51
N GLU A 240 2.13 -19.85 -17.45
CA GLU A 240 0.84 -20.40 -17.06
C GLU A 240 -0.10 -19.32 -16.52
N VAL A 241 0.41 -18.23 -15.96
CA VAL A 241 -0.38 -17.13 -15.35
C VAL A 241 -0.03 -15.76 -15.96
N PRO A 242 -0.10 -15.59 -17.30
CA PRO A 242 0.48 -14.44 -17.98
C PRO A 242 -0.25 -13.12 -17.68
N THR A 243 -1.43 -13.18 -17.08
CA THR A 243 -2.28 -12.02 -16.77
C THR A 243 -2.20 -11.59 -15.30
N LEU A 244 -1.46 -12.32 -14.46
CA LEU A 244 -1.22 -11.91 -13.08
C LEU A 244 -0.07 -10.90 -13.03
N ASN A 245 -0.23 -9.87 -12.20
CA ASN A 245 0.87 -8.99 -11.82
C ASN A 245 1.94 -9.74 -11.00
N ALA A 246 3.10 -9.12 -10.85
CA ALA A 246 4.26 -9.74 -10.19
C ALA A 246 3.96 -10.17 -8.75
N VAL A 247 3.31 -9.30 -7.95
CA VAL A 247 2.98 -9.59 -6.54
C VAL A 247 1.96 -10.73 -6.43
N ALA A 248 0.93 -10.74 -7.28
CA ALA A 248 -0.07 -11.80 -7.31
C ALA A 248 0.55 -13.17 -7.70
N SER A 249 1.47 -13.17 -8.66
CA SER A 249 2.23 -14.36 -9.06
C SER A 249 3.13 -14.87 -7.93
N GLN A 250 3.87 -13.98 -7.28
CA GLN A 250 4.72 -14.32 -6.13
C GLN A 250 3.90 -14.86 -4.95
N TRP A 251 2.76 -14.24 -4.65
CA TRP A 251 1.85 -14.72 -3.60
C TRP A 251 1.36 -16.14 -3.89
N LEU A 252 1.00 -16.41 -5.16
CA LEU A 252 0.54 -17.73 -5.60
C LEU A 252 1.63 -18.79 -5.45
N GLY A 253 2.85 -18.51 -5.93
CA GLY A 253 4.00 -19.42 -5.80
C GLY A 253 4.39 -19.65 -4.35
N SER A 254 4.47 -18.60 -3.54
CA SER A 254 4.77 -18.68 -2.11
C SER A 254 3.75 -19.54 -1.36
N ARG A 255 2.45 -19.37 -1.64
CA ARG A 255 1.40 -20.18 -1.02
C ARG A 255 1.51 -21.65 -1.43
N PHE A 256 1.82 -21.93 -2.68
CA PHE A 256 2.03 -23.30 -3.15
C PHE A 256 3.23 -23.95 -2.45
N CYS A 257 4.37 -23.25 -2.40
CA CYS A 257 5.58 -23.68 -1.69
C CYS A 257 5.34 -23.93 -0.20
N ALA A 258 4.64 -23.04 0.51
CA ALA A 258 4.30 -23.20 1.92
C ALA A 258 3.41 -24.44 2.15
N ARG A 259 2.41 -24.67 1.29
CA ARG A 259 1.57 -25.88 1.32
C ARG A 259 2.37 -27.13 1.00
N HIS A 260 3.31 -27.06 0.06
CA HIS A 260 4.18 -28.18 -0.31
C HIS A 260 5.06 -28.60 0.86
N ILE A 261 5.75 -27.65 1.51
CA ILE A 261 6.55 -27.91 2.71
C ILE A 261 5.68 -28.50 3.82
N THR A 262 4.53 -27.88 4.12
CA THR A 262 3.63 -28.31 5.20
C THR A 262 3.15 -29.75 5.03
N ARG A 263 2.90 -30.19 3.78
CA ARG A 263 2.46 -31.56 3.46
C ARG A 263 3.56 -32.61 3.59
N ASN A 264 4.82 -32.20 3.66
CA ASN A 264 5.99 -33.07 3.66
C ASN A 264 6.79 -32.93 4.96
N LEU A 265 6.26 -32.28 6.02
CA LEU A 265 6.97 -32.08 7.29
C LEU A 265 7.30 -33.40 8.00
N ASP A 266 6.51 -34.44 7.78
CA ASP A 266 6.71 -35.80 8.30
C ASP A 266 7.98 -36.47 7.76
N ARG A 267 8.49 -35.98 6.62
CA ARG A 267 9.76 -36.43 6.03
C ARG A 267 10.98 -35.82 6.73
N LEU A 268 10.78 -34.77 7.50
CA LEU A 268 11.85 -34.08 8.21
C LEU A 268 11.94 -34.62 9.64
N SER A 269 13.17 -34.87 10.08
CA SER A 269 13.53 -35.28 11.43
C SER A 269 14.60 -34.33 11.99
N GLY A 270 14.75 -34.32 13.31
CA GLY A 270 15.72 -33.46 14.00
C GLY A 270 15.34 -31.99 14.03
N GLN A 271 16.34 -31.11 14.03
CA GLN A 271 16.19 -29.65 13.98
C GLN A 271 16.39 -29.17 12.54
N PRO A 272 15.32 -28.95 11.77
CA PRO A 272 15.45 -28.58 10.38
C PRO A 272 16.05 -27.17 10.21
N PHE A 273 16.85 -27.04 9.16
CA PHE A 273 17.36 -25.77 8.66
C PHE A 273 16.54 -25.34 7.45
N PHE A 274 15.98 -24.13 7.51
CA PHE A 274 15.23 -23.53 6.41
C PHE A 274 16.11 -22.49 5.71
N TRP A 275 16.31 -22.64 4.42
CA TRP A 275 16.99 -21.65 3.59
C TRP A 275 15.97 -20.82 2.80
N THR A 276 16.13 -19.50 2.82
CA THR A 276 15.20 -18.56 2.21
C THR A 276 15.93 -17.61 1.26
N ARG A 277 15.20 -17.10 0.26
CA ARG A 277 15.79 -16.31 -0.84
C ARG A 277 15.48 -14.81 -0.76
N GLU A 278 14.59 -14.43 0.13
CA GLU A 278 14.26 -13.03 0.39
C GLU A 278 15.52 -12.31 0.87
N LYS A 279 15.95 -11.30 0.12
CA LYS A 279 17.16 -10.50 0.38
C LYS A 279 16.90 -9.01 0.51
N ARG A 280 15.67 -8.56 0.20
CA ARG A 280 15.22 -7.17 0.33
C ARG A 280 13.95 -7.00 1.15
N GLY A 281 13.68 -5.76 1.57
CA GLY A 281 12.50 -5.42 2.34
C GLY A 281 11.20 -5.71 1.60
N GLU A 282 11.16 -5.46 0.28
CA GLU A 282 10.01 -5.81 -0.56
C GLU A 282 9.63 -7.30 -0.46
N GLU A 283 10.63 -8.17 -0.54
CA GLU A 283 10.47 -9.62 -0.55
C GLU A 283 10.16 -10.13 0.87
N ALA A 284 10.86 -9.58 1.87
CA ALA A 284 10.70 -9.90 3.28
C ALA A 284 9.34 -9.46 3.83
N ALA A 285 8.72 -8.43 3.26
CA ALA A 285 7.36 -8.00 3.61
C ALA A 285 6.33 -9.13 3.43
N SER A 286 6.60 -10.11 2.57
CA SER A 286 5.75 -11.31 2.45
C SER A 286 5.60 -12.08 3.77
N TRP A 287 6.65 -12.13 4.61
CA TRP A 287 6.58 -12.77 5.93
C TRP A 287 5.69 -11.99 6.90
N LEU A 288 5.74 -10.67 6.81
CA LEU A 288 5.08 -9.74 7.73
C LEU A 288 3.59 -9.57 7.41
N LEU A 289 3.23 -9.60 6.12
CA LEU A 289 1.91 -9.19 5.63
C LEU A 289 1.07 -10.35 5.09
N TRP A 290 1.67 -11.39 4.48
CA TRP A 290 0.88 -12.44 3.85
C TRP A 290 0.37 -13.41 4.89
N ARG A 291 -0.96 -13.51 4.98
CA ARG A 291 -1.61 -14.32 6.02
C ARG A 291 -1.13 -15.78 6.03
N HIS A 292 -0.95 -16.37 4.85
CA HIS A 292 -0.47 -17.75 4.75
C HIS A 292 0.98 -17.94 5.21
N LYS A 293 1.84 -16.91 5.09
CA LYS A 293 3.24 -16.98 5.55
C LYS A 293 3.31 -16.90 7.07
N PHE A 294 2.51 -16.02 7.68
CA PHE A 294 2.36 -15.96 9.14
C PHE A 294 1.83 -17.30 9.71
N ASP A 295 0.76 -17.83 9.13
CA ASP A 295 0.20 -19.12 9.53
C ASP A 295 1.19 -20.27 9.34
N TYR A 296 1.94 -20.23 8.24
CA TYR A 296 3.00 -21.20 7.95
C TYR A 296 4.10 -21.16 9.01
N LEU A 297 4.66 -19.98 9.34
CA LEU A 297 5.70 -19.85 10.37
C LEU A 297 5.21 -20.35 11.73
N ARG A 298 4.01 -19.93 12.13
CA ARG A 298 3.39 -20.37 13.38
C ARG A 298 3.19 -21.89 13.45
N ARG A 299 2.84 -22.52 12.32
CA ARG A 299 2.61 -23.96 12.26
C ARG A 299 3.91 -24.74 12.28
N THR A 300 4.91 -24.32 11.51
CA THR A 300 6.20 -25.01 11.45
C THR A 300 7.00 -24.87 12.73
N SER A 301 6.95 -23.72 13.41
CA SER A 301 7.65 -23.53 14.70
C SER A 301 7.07 -24.40 15.82
N ARG A 302 5.77 -24.67 15.80
CA ARG A 302 5.13 -25.62 16.71
C ARG A 302 5.54 -27.07 16.43
N TRP A 303 5.80 -27.39 15.16
CA TRP A 303 6.20 -28.73 14.77
C TRP A 303 7.68 -28.99 15.08
N PHE A 304 8.54 -28.00 14.83
CA PHE A 304 9.98 -28.09 15.05
C PHE A 304 10.44 -27.02 16.05
N PRO A 305 10.48 -27.34 17.35
CA PRO A 305 11.04 -26.43 18.33
C PRO A 305 12.54 -26.26 18.05
N ARG A 306 13.03 -25.01 18.11
CA ARG A 306 14.44 -24.64 17.86
C ARG A 306 14.91 -24.90 16.43
N MET A 307 14.02 -24.80 15.44
CA MET A 307 14.44 -24.78 14.04
C MET A 307 15.24 -23.52 13.71
N ARG A 308 16.05 -23.61 12.67
CA ARG A 308 16.92 -22.52 12.21
C ARG A 308 16.47 -22.04 10.84
N ARG A 309 16.67 -20.75 10.55
CA ARG A 309 16.39 -20.18 9.23
C ARG A 309 17.51 -19.26 8.78
N GLY A 310 18.12 -19.63 7.66
CA GLY A 310 19.19 -18.88 7.02
C GLY A 310 18.68 -17.93 5.94
N PHE A 311 19.33 -16.77 5.86
CA PHE A 311 19.21 -15.79 4.78
C PHE A 311 20.57 -15.60 4.10
N CYS A 312 20.54 -15.26 2.81
CA CYS A 312 21.70 -14.70 2.12
C CYS A 312 21.40 -13.25 1.74
N ILE A 313 22.07 -12.30 2.38
CA ILE A 313 21.98 -10.88 2.07
C ILE A 313 23.40 -10.40 1.88
N SER A 314 23.78 -10.07 0.64
CA SER A 314 25.11 -9.57 0.33
C SER A 314 25.26 -8.10 0.76
N GLU A 315 26.51 -7.63 0.91
CA GLU A 315 26.78 -6.22 1.20
C GLU A 315 26.20 -5.30 0.11
N THR A 316 26.23 -5.73 -1.15
CA THR A 316 25.59 -5.04 -2.28
C THR A 316 24.08 -4.93 -2.11
N ASP A 317 23.41 -5.99 -1.65
CA ASP A 317 21.97 -5.96 -1.39
C ASP A 317 21.64 -4.96 -0.26
N VAL A 318 22.48 -4.85 0.77
CA VAL A 318 22.33 -3.85 1.84
C VAL A 318 22.53 -2.44 1.29
N ALA A 319 23.62 -2.20 0.55
CA ALA A 319 23.97 -0.88 0.03
C ALA A 319 22.91 -0.32 -0.94
N GLU A 320 22.31 -1.19 -1.75
CA GLU A 320 21.26 -0.82 -2.71
C GLU A 320 19.85 -0.74 -2.07
N SER A 321 19.69 -1.12 -0.80
CA SER A 321 18.39 -1.12 -0.14
C SER A 321 18.17 0.17 0.66
N PRO A 322 17.08 0.92 0.42
CA PRO A 322 16.76 2.09 1.22
C PRO A 322 16.46 1.69 2.67
N MET A 323 16.58 2.63 3.60
CA MET A 323 16.50 2.34 5.04
C MET A 323 15.16 1.69 5.42
N TYR A 324 14.03 2.15 4.88
CA TYR A 324 12.73 1.52 5.09
C TYR A 324 12.66 0.04 4.68
N GLU A 325 13.40 -0.40 3.65
CA GLU A 325 13.47 -1.82 3.27
C GLU A 325 14.34 -2.63 4.23
N ARG A 326 15.47 -2.05 4.66
CA ARG A 326 16.37 -2.65 5.65
C ARG A 326 15.65 -2.86 6.99
N VAL A 327 14.78 -1.93 7.36
CA VAL A 327 13.90 -2.06 8.53
C VAL A 327 12.89 -3.22 8.37
N LEU A 328 12.31 -3.42 7.19
CA LEU A 328 11.39 -4.54 6.93
C LEU A 328 12.10 -5.91 7.00
N LEU A 329 13.35 -5.99 6.53
CA LEU A 329 14.17 -7.19 6.70
C LEU A 329 14.40 -7.52 8.17
N LEU A 330 14.80 -6.51 8.96
CA LEU A 330 15.01 -6.67 10.40
C LEU A 330 13.72 -7.10 11.13
N LEU A 331 12.57 -6.54 10.76
CA LEU A 331 11.27 -6.96 11.28
C LEU A 331 10.92 -8.41 10.90
N ALA A 332 11.24 -8.84 9.68
CA ALA A 332 10.99 -10.22 9.26
C ALA A 332 11.84 -11.22 10.07
N ALA A 333 13.10 -10.89 10.34
CA ALA A 333 13.95 -11.66 11.24
C ALA A 333 13.40 -11.66 12.67
N ALA A 334 12.97 -10.50 13.18
CA ALA A 334 12.35 -10.40 14.50
C ALA A 334 11.07 -11.24 14.63
N LEU A 335 10.26 -11.33 13.57
CA LEU A 335 9.09 -12.22 13.54
C LEU A 335 9.49 -13.69 13.70
N MET A 336 10.60 -14.10 13.09
CA MET A 336 11.10 -15.48 13.17
C MET A 336 11.60 -15.79 14.57
N GLU A 337 12.41 -14.91 15.15
CA GLU A 337 12.87 -15.02 16.54
C GLU A 337 11.69 -15.04 17.53
N ALA A 338 10.64 -14.25 17.29
CA ALA A 338 9.40 -14.28 18.09
C ALA A 338 8.69 -15.63 18.09
N PHE A 339 8.87 -16.43 17.02
CA PHE A 339 8.37 -17.80 16.94
C PHE A 339 9.37 -18.85 17.47
N GLY A 340 10.50 -18.43 18.05
CA GLY A 340 11.56 -19.32 18.53
C GLY A 340 12.39 -19.94 17.40
N ILE A 341 12.47 -19.27 16.25
CA ILE A 341 13.26 -19.67 15.10
C ILE A 341 14.57 -18.89 15.13
N THR A 342 15.69 -19.59 15.25
CA THR A 342 17.01 -18.94 15.22
C THR A 342 17.28 -18.43 13.80
N VAL A 343 17.50 -17.13 13.68
CA VAL A 343 17.90 -16.49 12.41
C VAL A 343 19.40 -16.61 12.23
N GLU A 344 19.81 -17.00 11.03
CA GLU A 344 21.20 -17.03 10.60
C GLU A 344 21.35 -16.23 9.30
N LEU A 345 22.49 -15.56 9.16
CA LEU A 345 22.83 -14.72 8.02
C LEU A 345 24.15 -15.14 7.39
N SER A 346 24.14 -15.19 6.07
CA SER A 346 25.32 -15.26 5.19
C SER A 346 25.39 -14.02 4.31
N ALA A 347 26.59 -13.47 4.10
CA ALA A 347 26.85 -12.46 3.08
C ALA A 347 27.48 -13.02 1.79
N GLU A 348 27.87 -14.30 1.79
CA GLU A 348 28.52 -14.95 0.65
C GLU A 348 27.60 -14.98 -0.59
N PRO A 349 27.94 -14.27 -1.69
CA PRO A 349 27.07 -14.17 -2.87
C PRO A 349 26.74 -15.51 -3.51
N GLU A 350 27.66 -16.49 -3.43
CA GLU A 350 27.46 -17.85 -3.96
C GLU A 350 26.28 -18.56 -3.28
N HIS A 351 25.99 -18.25 -2.02
CA HIS A 351 24.85 -18.83 -1.31
C HIS A 351 23.51 -18.33 -1.87
N ALA A 352 23.45 -17.18 -2.55
CA ALA A 352 22.23 -16.63 -3.12
C ALA A 352 21.72 -17.40 -4.36
N GLU A 353 22.60 -18.19 -4.98
CA GLU A 353 22.27 -19.04 -6.15
C GLU A 353 21.43 -20.26 -5.74
N PHE A 354 21.45 -20.64 -4.47
CA PHE A 354 20.70 -21.78 -3.98
C PHE A 354 19.21 -21.49 -3.86
N GLU A 355 18.42 -22.49 -4.22
CA GLU A 355 16.96 -22.43 -4.14
C GLU A 355 16.48 -22.38 -2.70
N GLY A 356 15.26 -21.89 -2.47
CA GLY A 356 14.63 -22.06 -1.16
C GLY A 356 14.48 -23.54 -0.82
N PHE A 357 14.97 -23.98 0.34
CA PHE A 357 14.89 -25.37 0.77
C PHE A 357 14.66 -25.52 2.27
N VAL A 358 14.28 -26.73 2.67
CA VAL A 358 14.21 -27.17 4.07
C VAL A 358 15.02 -28.46 4.19
N LEU A 359 15.92 -28.52 5.17
CA LEU A 359 16.83 -29.63 5.36
C LEU A 359 16.70 -30.22 6.76
N GLY A 360 16.34 -31.49 6.85
CA GLY A 360 16.58 -32.38 8.00
C GLY A 360 17.46 -33.54 7.54
N GLU A 361 17.10 -34.79 7.87
CA GLU A 361 17.71 -35.97 7.23
C GLU A 361 17.41 -36.00 5.71
N GLU A 362 16.16 -35.66 5.36
CA GLU A 362 15.68 -35.43 4.00
C GLU A 362 15.63 -33.93 3.68
N ALA A 363 15.56 -33.60 2.39
CA ALA A 363 15.42 -32.22 1.93
C ALA A 363 14.13 -32.01 1.13
N ILE A 364 13.56 -30.82 1.29
CA ILE A 364 12.39 -30.35 0.54
C ILE A 364 12.78 -29.03 -0.12
N VAL A 365 12.81 -29.01 -1.45
CA VAL A 365 13.00 -27.78 -2.23
C VAL A 365 11.65 -27.10 -2.41
N ALA A 366 11.62 -25.79 -2.21
CA ALA A 366 10.43 -24.95 -2.31
C ALA A 366 10.83 -23.53 -2.76
N ASN A 367 11.06 -23.39 -4.06
CA ASN A 367 11.51 -22.15 -4.68
C ASN A 367 10.34 -21.43 -5.36
N TRP A 368 10.10 -20.17 -4.97
CA TRP A 368 9.06 -19.32 -5.59
C TRP A 368 9.57 -17.90 -5.90
N LEU A 369 10.82 -17.60 -5.51
CA LEU A 369 11.46 -16.30 -5.66
C LEU A 369 12.81 -16.50 -6.34
N GLY A 370 13.21 -15.56 -7.20
CA GLY A 370 14.50 -15.60 -7.91
C GLY A 370 14.66 -16.76 -8.91
N GLY A 371 13.61 -17.55 -9.17
CA GLY A 371 13.58 -18.57 -10.22
C GLY A 371 12.98 -18.04 -11.53
N SER A 372 13.15 -18.80 -12.62
CA SER A 372 12.55 -18.50 -13.93
C SER A 372 11.06 -18.82 -14.02
N GLY A 373 10.54 -19.62 -13.08
CA GLY A 373 9.15 -20.04 -13.01
C GLY A 373 8.34 -19.38 -11.89
N LEU A 374 7.04 -19.71 -11.86
CA LEU A 374 6.11 -19.37 -10.79
C LEU A 374 6.46 -20.13 -9.50
N TRP A 375 6.84 -21.40 -9.62
CA TRP A 375 7.49 -22.17 -8.55
C TRP A 375 8.25 -23.38 -9.10
N TYR A 376 9.19 -23.85 -8.29
CA TYR A 376 9.77 -25.18 -8.37
C TYR A 376 9.75 -25.81 -6.97
N VAL A 377 9.19 -27.02 -6.86
CA VAL A 377 9.20 -27.80 -5.62
C VAL A 377 9.67 -29.23 -5.86
N ASP A 378 10.38 -29.79 -4.89
CA ASP A 378 10.85 -31.17 -4.92
C ASP A 378 11.06 -31.75 -3.51
N ALA A 379 10.29 -32.78 -3.15
CA ALA A 379 10.43 -33.53 -1.89
C ALA A 379 11.25 -34.82 -2.04
N SER A 380 11.86 -35.04 -3.20
CA SER A 380 12.64 -36.25 -3.55
C SER A 380 14.07 -35.91 -3.98
N ALA A 381 14.66 -34.87 -3.39
CA ALA A 381 15.99 -34.38 -3.75
C ALA A 381 17.05 -35.51 -3.67
N PRO A 382 17.87 -35.70 -4.72
CA PRO A 382 18.86 -36.78 -4.76
C PRO A 382 19.97 -36.57 -3.70
N PRO A 383 20.68 -37.63 -3.30
CA PRO A 383 21.74 -37.55 -2.29
C PRO A 383 22.80 -36.48 -2.56
N SER A 384 23.21 -36.28 -3.82
CA SER A 384 24.18 -35.24 -4.21
C SER A 384 23.70 -33.84 -3.85
N ARG A 385 22.44 -33.53 -4.16
CA ARG A 385 21.82 -32.23 -3.85
C ARG A 385 21.62 -32.04 -2.35
N ARG A 386 21.25 -33.10 -1.62
CA ARG A 386 21.20 -33.08 -0.15
C ARG A 386 22.57 -32.78 0.48
N SER A 387 23.64 -33.35 -0.06
CA SER A 387 25.01 -33.06 0.40
C SER A 387 25.38 -31.59 0.19
N MET A 388 24.99 -30.97 -0.93
CA MET A 388 25.21 -29.54 -1.15
C MET A 388 24.46 -28.68 -0.12
N PHE A 389 23.18 -28.98 0.14
CA PHE A 389 22.41 -28.26 1.15
C PHE A 389 22.97 -28.42 2.57
N ARG A 390 23.50 -29.62 2.91
CA ARG A 390 24.20 -29.84 4.19
C ARG A 390 25.48 -29.02 4.30
N ALA A 391 26.24 -28.88 3.21
CA ALA A 391 27.46 -28.06 3.20
C ALA A 391 27.13 -26.60 3.55
N ILE A 392 26.11 -26.03 2.90
CA ILE A 392 25.65 -24.65 3.20
C ILE A 392 25.13 -24.54 4.63
N ALA A 393 24.25 -25.46 5.05
CA ALA A 393 23.68 -25.42 6.39
C ALA A 393 24.77 -25.52 7.47
N GLY A 394 25.86 -26.25 7.19
CA GLY A 394 27.04 -26.34 8.06
C GLY A 394 27.86 -25.05 8.05
N GLN A 395 28.15 -24.51 6.86
CA GLN A 395 28.92 -23.27 6.72
C GLN A 395 28.21 -22.08 7.36
N VAL A 396 26.93 -21.87 7.04
CA VAL A 396 26.12 -20.78 7.62
C VAL A 396 26.02 -20.94 9.14
N SER A 397 25.91 -22.17 9.66
CA SER A 397 25.91 -22.41 11.10
C SER A 397 27.23 -22.04 11.78
N ALA A 398 28.36 -22.24 11.11
CA ALA A 398 29.69 -22.01 11.65
C ALA A 398 30.14 -20.55 11.53
N GLU A 399 29.72 -19.89 10.46
CA GLU A 399 30.24 -18.59 10.01
C GLU A 399 29.16 -17.50 9.97
N SER A 400 28.02 -17.69 10.65
CA SER A 400 26.94 -16.71 10.60
C SER A 400 27.40 -15.34 11.10
N LEU A 401 27.10 -14.29 10.33
CA LEU A 401 27.40 -12.90 10.70
C LEU A 401 26.63 -12.42 11.94
N VAL A 402 25.58 -13.14 12.32
CA VAL A 402 24.71 -12.83 13.46
C VAL A 402 24.78 -13.95 14.50
N CYS A 403 25.93 -14.62 14.63
CA CYS A 403 26.12 -15.74 15.56
C CYS A 403 26.20 -15.26 17.02
N GLU A 404 25.03 -14.97 17.60
CA GLU A 404 24.87 -14.54 18.99
C GLU A 404 24.00 -15.52 19.77
N ALA A 405 24.30 -15.69 21.06
CA ALA A 405 23.59 -16.66 21.91
C ALA A 405 22.13 -16.28 22.17
N THR A 406 21.85 -14.98 22.32
CA THR A 406 20.50 -14.46 22.60
C THR A 406 19.85 -13.91 21.34
N ALA A 407 18.52 -13.97 21.29
CA ALA A 407 17.77 -13.39 20.17
C ALA A 407 18.00 -11.87 20.04
N GLU A 408 18.12 -11.16 21.17
CA GLU A 408 18.48 -9.74 21.16
C GLU A 408 19.85 -9.50 20.51
N GLY A 409 20.86 -10.31 20.89
CA GLY A 409 22.19 -10.22 20.29
C GLY A 409 22.13 -10.41 18.78
N ARG A 410 21.41 -11.44 18.31
CA ARG A 410 21.28 -11.74 16.88
C ARG A 410 20.59 -10.61 16.12
N LEU A 411 19.49 -10.08 16.66
CA LEU A 411 18.76 -8.97 16.02
C LEU A 411 19.57 -7.68 16.04
N ARG A 412 20.36 -7.42 17.08
CA ARG A 412 21.27 -6.27 17.14
C ARG A 412 22.40 -6.40 16.11
N ALA A 413 23.05 -7.55 16.04
CA ALA A 413 24.07 -7.83 15.04
C ALA A 413 23.51 -7.70 13.61
N LEU A 414 22.28 -8.19 13.38
CA LEU A 414 21.59 -8.00 12.11
C LEU A 414 21.30 -6.52 11.82
N ALA A 415 20.86 -5.76 12.83
CA ALA A 415 20.60 -4.33 12.69
C ALA A 415 21.88 -3.57 12.32
N ASP A 416 23.00 -3.89 12.96
CA ASP A 416 24.31 -3.31 12.66
C ASP A 416 24.74 -3.66 11.22
N TYR A 417 24.62 -4.92 10.80
CA TYR A 417 24.89 -5.34 9.42
C TYR A 417 24.02 -4.61 8.39
N LEU A 418 22.73 -4.45 8.70
CA LEU A 418 21.77 -3.73 7.85
C LEU A 418 21.89 -2.20 7.98
N ASN A 419 22.85 -1.66 8.74
CA ASN A 419 22.99 -0.22 9.00
C ASN A 419 21.67 0.42 9.50
N VAL A 420 20.96 -0.26 10.40
CA VAL A 420 19.74 0.22 11.07
C VAL A 420 20.09 0.51 12.53
N PRO A 421 20.01 1.77 13.01
CA PRO A 421 20.41 2.09 14.38
C PRO A 421 19.53 1.37 15.42
N TRP A 422 20.10 0.40 16.13
CA TRP A 422 19.37 -0.45 17.08
C TRP A 422 18.60 0.33 18.17
N PRO A 423 19.17 1.36 18.83
CA PRO A 423 18.44 2.13 19.84
C PRO A 423 17.23 2.87 19.28
N TRP A 424 17.34 3.40 18.06
CA TRP A 424 16.23 4.04 17.37
C TRP A 424 15.15 3.01 17.04
N PHE A 425 15.52 1.89 16.43
CA PHE A 425 14.59 0.85 16.00
C PHE A 425 13.79 0.27 17.18
N ARG A 426 14.47 -0.03 18.30
CA ARG A 426 13.83 -0.51 19.52
C ARG A 426 12.81 0.47 20.07
N ARG A 427 13.20 1.74 20.29
CA ARG A 427 12.31 2.78 20.79
C ARG A 427 11.08 2.94 19.90
N ARG A 428 11.25 2.93 18.58
CA ARG A 428 10.14 3.03 17.63
C ARG A 428 9.22 1.80 17.67
N CYS A 429 9.77 0.60 17.90
CA CYS A 429 8.98 -0.60 18.16
C CYS A 429 8.20 -0.52 19.46
N GLU A 430 8.77 0.02 20.54
CA GLU A 430 8.09 0.24 21.82
C GLU A 430 6.88 1.18 21.64
N GLU A 431 7.07 2.31 20.95
CA GLU A 431 5.98 3.24 20.64
C GLU A 431 4.85 2.56 19.83
N LEU A 432 5.19 1.83 18.77
CA LEU A 432 4.20 1.10 17.96
C LEU A 432 3.55 -0.07 18.69
N ALA A 433 4.24 -0.72 19.63
CA ALA A 433 3.68 -1.86 20.38
C ALA A 433 2.46 -1.45 21.23
N THR A 434 2.39 -0.19 21.66
CA THR A 434 1.28 0.35 22.47
C THR A 434 -0.03 0.49 21.70
N VAL A 435 0.04 0.83 20.41
CA VAL A 435 -1.15 1.15 19.58
C VAL A 435 -1.38 0.15 18.44
N GLY A 436 -0.35 -0.57 18.01
CA GLY A 436 -0.36 -1.41 16.81
C GLY A 436 -0.29 -0.62 15.51
N VAL A 437 -0.15 -1.33 14.39
CA VAL A 437 0.02 -0.72 13.06
C VAL A 437 -1.27 -0.52 12.27
N ASP A 438 -2.41 -1.02 12.78
CA ASP A 438 -3.67 -1.02 12.02
C ASP A 438 -4.19 0.39 11.72
N ASP A 439 -3.96 1.36 12.61
CA ASP A 439 -4.35 2.76 12.38
C ASP A 439 -3.47 3.45 11.31
N ILE A 440 -2.26 2.91 11.05
CA ILE A 440 -1.28 3.46 10.11
C ILE A 440 -1.49 2.86 8.71
N ALA A 441 -1.60 1.54 8.62
CA ALA A 441 -1.72 0.84 7.35
C ALA A 441 -2.56 -0.44 7.51
N HIS A 442 -3.87 -0.31 7.32
CA HIS A 442 -4.77 -1.46 7.36
C HIS A 442 -4.97 -2.10 5.97
N PRO A 443 -4.60 -3.38 5.76
CA PRO A 443 -4.83 -4.06 4.49
C PRO A 443 -6.33 -4.29 4.25
N ARG A 444 -6.75 -4.14 2.99
CA ARG A 444 -8.15 -4.36 2.55
C ARG A 444 -8.33 -5.75 1.92
N SER A 445 -7.27 -6.32 1.36
CA SER A 445 -7.19 -7.67 0.84
C SER A 445 -7.29 -8.69 1.96
N ARG A 446 -8.21 -9.64 1.80
CA ARG A 446 -8.37 -10.79 2.72
C ARG A 446 -7.14 -11.70 2.78
N LEU A 447 -6.21 -11.58 1.83
CA LEU A 447 -4.99 -12.37 1.75
C LEU A 447 -3.88 -11.82 2.66
N LEU A 448 -4.08 -10.61 3.18
CA LEU A 448 -3.14 -9.90 4.01
C LEU A 448 -3.61 -9.80 5.47
N SER A 449 -2.67 -9.52 6.36
CA SER A 449 -2.90 -9.26 7.77
C SER A 449 -1.73 -8.46 8.36
N THR A 450 -2.00 -7.66 9.39
CA THR A 450 -1.00 -6.94 10.19
C THR A 450 -0.46 -7.78 11.35
N GLN A 451 -0.88 -9.04 11.49
CA GLN A 451 -0.46 -9.92 12.59
C GLN A 451 1.06 -10.15 12.63
N GLY A 452 1.72 -10.34 11.48
CA GLY A 452 3.17 -10.51 11.42
C GLY A 452 3.90 -9.26 11.89
N LEU A 453 3.53 -8.08 11.36
CA LEU A 453 4.06 -6.79 11.81
C LEU A 453 3.88 -6.58 13.32
N ASN A 454 2.65 -6.71 13.83
CA ASN A 454 2.36 -6.49 15.25
C ASN A 454 3.11 -7.48 16.16
N THR A 455 3.31 -8.73 15.71
CA THR A 455 4.07 -9.73 16.46
C THR A 455 5.55 -9.37 16.51
N ALA A 456 6.15 -9.05 15.37
CA ALA A 456 7.56 -8.64 15.29
C ALA A 456 7.85 -7.39 16.14
N ILE A 457 7.03 -6.36 16.00
CA ILE A 457 7.16 -5.09 16.72
C ILE A 457 7.07 -5.30 18.23
N ARG A 458 6.06 -6.05 18.70
CA ARG A 458 5.92 -6.36 20.13
C ARG A 458 7.08 -7.19 20.65
N TYR A 459 7.56 -8.14 19.86
CA TYR A 459 8.71 -8.95 20.26
C TYR A 459 9.95 -8.09 20.48
N VAL A 460 10.27 -7.18 19.55
CA VAL A 460 11.41 -6.26 19.70
C VAL A 460 11.21 -5.31 20.88
N ALA A 461 10.00 -4.78 21.07
CA ALA A 461 9.69 -3.84 22.14
C ALA A 461 9.96 -4.43 23.54
N TYR A 462 9.63 -5.70 23.73
CA TYR A 462 9.71 -6.38 25.04
C TYR A 462 10.80 -7.44 25.09
N ILE A 463 11.79 -7.38 24.19
CA ILE A 463 12.79 -8.45 24.05
C ILE A 463 13.67 -8.65 25.29
N ASN A 464 13.76 -7.65 26.17
CA ASN A 464 14.50 -7.75 27.43
C ASN A 464 13.67 -8.40 28.57
N ASP A 465 12.36 -8.54 28.38
CA ASP A 465 11.43 -9.07 29.38
C ASP A 465 11.06 -10.55 29.11
N ILE A 466 11.66 -11.15 28.07
CA ILE A 466 11.43 -12.51 27.56
C ILE A 466 12.68 -13.35 27.81
#